data_AF-A0A5J9WSU4-F1
#
_entry.id   AF-A0A5J9WSU4-F1
#
_cell.length_a   1.000
_cell.length_b   1.000
_cell.length_c   1.000
_cell.angle_alpha   90.00
_cell.angle_beta   90.00
_cell.angle_gamma   90.00
#
_symmetry.space_group_name_H-M   'P 1'
#
loop_
_entity.id
_entity.type
_entity.pdbx_description
1 polymer ?
#
loop_
_entity_poly.entity_id
_entity_poly.type
_entity_poly.pdbx_seq_one_letter_code
_entity_poly.pdbx_strand_id
1 'polypeptide(L)' 'MATSGPTTGGAAAAAPKDSWPEVVGLSSEEAKKKIKEEKPEADVHVVPADAFVTMDYNTGRVRVFVDSNDKVARAPKIG' A
#
# COMPACT_ATOMS: atom_id res chain seq x y z
N MET A 1 -12.92 9.31 -33.60
CA MET A 1 -12.27 8.25 -32.81
C MET A 1 -13.00 8.17 -31.49
N ALA A 2 -13.68 7.06 -31.24
CA ALA A 2 -14.66 6.89 -30.17
C ALA A 2 -14.00 6.73 -28.80
N THR A 3 -14.63 7.33 -27.77
CA THR A 3 -14.81 6.86 -26.36
C THR A 3 -13.53 6.49 -25.58
N SER A 4 -13.22 6.97 -24.37
CA SER A 4 -13.99 7.26 -23.16
C SER A 4 -13.05 8.04 -22.21
N GLY A 5 -13.47 9.06 -21.46
CA GLY A 5 -13.99 8.86 -20.10
C GLY A 5 -12.86 8.77 -19.04
N PRO A 6 -12.69 9.76 -18.15
CA PRO A 6 -11.65 9.78 -17.12
C PRO A 6 -12.04 8.92 -15.90
N THR A 7 -11.09 8.78 -14.96
CA THR A 7 -11.25 8.29 -13.57
C THR A 7 -11.70 6.83 -13.40
N THR A 8 -10.73 5.95 -13.18
CA THR A 8 -10.98 4.74 -12.39
C THR A 8 -11.09 5.19 -10.94
N GLY A 9 -12.35 5.36 -10.52
CA GLY A 9 -12.72 5.46 -9.12
C GLY A 9 -12.41 4.15 -8.39
N GLY A 10 -11.93 4.31 -7.17
CA GLY A 10 -11.83 3.27 -6.16
C GLY A 10 -12.16 3.86 -4.80
N ALA A 11 -13.33 4.50 -4.67
CA ALA A 11 -13.93 4.76 -3.37
C ALA A 11 -14.34 3.41 -2.78
N ALA A 12 -13.47 2.80 -1.96
CA ALA A 12 -13.84 1.72 -1.07
C ALA A 12 -13.93 2.28 0.35
N ALA A 13 -15.17 2.54 0.74
CA ALA A 13 -15.57 2.95 2.07
C ALA A 13 -15.10 1.97 3.16
N ALA A 14 -14.59 2.51 4.26
CA ALA A 14 -14.90 2.17 5.65
C ALA A 14 -15.09 0.68 6.07
N ALA A 15 -14.37 -0.26 5.47
CA ALA A 15 -14.10 -1.58 6.06
C ALA A 15 -12.72 -1.53 6.74
N PRO A 16 -12.39 -2.42 7.70
CA PRO A 16 -11.01 -2.64 8.11
C PRO A 16 -10.21 -3.02 6.86
N LYS A 17 -9.56 -2.02 6.24
CA LYS A 17 -8.76 -2.21 5.04
C LYS A 17 -7.47 -2.86 5.49
N ASP A 18 -7.42 -4.18 5.40
CA ASP A 18 -6.20 -4.95 5.63
C ASP A 18 -5.27 -4.92 4.39
N SER A 19 -5.60 -4.11 3.38
CA SER A 19 -4.85 -3.93 2.14
C SER A 19 -5.07 -2.54 1.56
N TRP A 20 -4.02 -1.94 1.01
CA TRP A 20 -4.03 -0.60 0.42
C TRP A 20 -3.64 -0.63 -1.06
N PRO A 21 -4.53 -1.08 -1.95
CA PRO A 21 -4.27 -1.01 -3.39
C PRO A 21 -4.17 0.44 -3.90
N GLU A 22 -4.73 1.41 -3.17
CA GLU A 22 -4.75 2.83 -3.54
C GLU A 22 -3.41 3.55 -3.41
N VAL A 23 -2.46 2.98 -2.66
CA VAL A 23 -1.11 3.55 -2.51
C VAL A 23 -0.11 2.96 -3.49
N VAL A 24 -0.54 2.04 -4.36
CA VAL A 24 0.32 1.46 -5.41
C VAL A 24 0.69 2.55 -6.41
N GLY A 25 1.99 2.65 -6.71
CA GLY A 25 2.55 3.70 -7.56
C GLY A 25 2.81 5.04 -6.88
N LEU A 26 2.37 5.23 -5.62
CA LEU A 26 2.74 6.39 -4.79
C LEU A 26 4.15 6.23 -4.23
N SER A 27 4.69 7.33 -3.70
CA SER A 27 5.92 7.28 -2.91
C SER A 27 5.72 6.47 -1.62
N SER A 28 6.78 5.82 -1.14
CA SER A 28 6.80 5.13 0.14
C SER A 28 6.32 5.99 1.31
N GLU A 29 6.64 7.29 1.29
CA GLU A 29 6.26 8.24 2.32
C GLU A 29 4.76 8.55 2.30
N GLU A 30 4.21 8.80 1.11
CA GLU A 30 2.78 9.02 0.92
C GLU A 30 1.98 7.78 1.29
N ALA A 31 2.45 6.61 0.87
CA ALA A 31 1.86 5.32 1.22
C ALA A 31 1.84 5.12 2.73
N LYS A 32 2.97 5.37 3.40
CA LYS A 32 3.09 5.25 4.87
C LYS A 32 2.15 6.20 5.59
N LYS A 33 2.05 7.45 5.13
CA LYS A 33 1.13 8.43 5.70
C LYS A 33 -0.32 7.96 5.57
N LYS A 34 -0.72 7.52 4.39
CA LYS A 34 -2.08 7.06 4.10
C LYS A 34 -2.47 5.82 4.92
N ILE A 35 -1.57 4.84 4.99
CA ILE A 35 -1.77 3.64 5.82
C ILE A 35 -1.93 4.02 7.29
N LYS A 36 -1.10 4.95 7.79
CA LYS A 36 -1.14 5.38 9.19
C LYS A 36 -2.38 6.24 9.53
N GLU A 37 -2.92 6.96 8.54
CA GLU A 37 -4.20 7.67 8.66
C GLU A 37 -5.38 6.69 8.71
N GLU A 38 -5.36 5.62 7.93
CA GLU A 38 -6.44 4.61 7.91
C GLU A 38 -6.34 3.58 9.04
N LYS A 39 -5.11 3.20 9.43
CA LYS A 39 -4.83 2.25 10.51
C LYS A 39 -3.63 2.73 11.35
N PRO A 40 -3.86 3.61 12.34
CA PRO A 40 -2.79 4.16 13.18
C PRO A 40 -2.09 3.11 14.04
N GLU A 41 -2.77 1.99 14.33
CA GLU A 41 -2.23 0.84 15.06
C GLU A 41 -1.37 -0.08 14.19
N ALA A 42 -1.35 0.11 12.86
CA ALA A 42 -0.53 -0.68 11.98
C ALA A 42 0.94 -0.21 11.98
N ASP A 43 1.85 -1.17 12.10
CA ASP A 43 3.28 -0.96 11.95
C ASP A 43 3.65 -1.03 10.46
N VAL A 44 3.98 0.12 9.89
CA VAL A 44 4.28 0.23 8.45
C VAL A 44 5.76 0.03 8.22
N HIS A 45 6.11 -1.13 7.65
CA HIS A 45 7.45 -1.47 7.24
C HIS A 45 7.63 -1.20 5.74
N VAL A 46 8.46 -0.23 5.42
CA VAL A 46 8.90 0.02 4.04
C VAL A 46 10.07 -0.91 3.74
N VAL A 47 9.92 -1.71 2.70
CA VAL A 47 10.90 -2.73 2.32
C VAL A 47 11.14 -2.66 0.82
N PRO A 48 12.39 -2.70 0.35
CA PRO A 48 12.68 -2.81 -1.08
C PRO A 48 12.04 -4.08 -1.68
N ALA A 49 11.61 -4.01 -2.93
CA ALA A 49 10.98 -5.13 -3.64
C ALA A 49 11.88 -6.39 -3.67
N ASP A 50 13.20 -6.20 -3.69
CA ASP A 50 14.21 -7.26 -3.72
C ASP A 50 14.74 -7.67 -2.34
N ALA A 51 14.26 -7.05 -1.26
CA ALA A 51 14.74 -7.38 0.07
C ALA A 51 14.08 -8.66 0.61
N PHE A 52 14.90 -9.55 1.16
CA PHE A 52 14.44 -10.74 1.84
C PHE A 52 13.72 -10.37 3.14
N VAL A 53 12.42 -10.65 3.20
CA VAL A 53 11.60 -10.49 4.41
C VAL A 53 11.34 -11.84 5.08
N THR A 54 11.23 -11.81 6.40
CA THR A 54 10.81 -12.95 7.20
C THR A 54 9.36 -13.33 6.87
N MET A 55 9.04 -14.61 6.71
CA MET A 55 7.68 -15.08 6.42
C MET A 55 6.75 -15.12 7.65
N ASP A 56 7.10 -14.40 8.72
CA ASP A 56 6.23 -14.28 9.88
C ASP A 56 4.96 -13.50 9.50
N TYR A 57 3.80 -13.94 10.00
CA TYR A 57 2.51 -13.29 9.77
C TYR A 57 2.15 -12.45 11.00
N ASN A 58 2.10 -11.13 10.84
CA ASN A 58 1.69 -10.19 11.89
C ASN A 58 0.50 -9.36 11.42
N THR A 59 -0.64 -9.55 12.08
CA THR A 59 -1.88 -8.81 11.80
C THR A 59 -1.80 -7.31 12.10
N GLY A 60 -0.79 -6.89 12.86
CA GLY A 60 -0.48 -5.50 13.14
C GLY A 60 0.54 -4.88 12.20
N ARG A 61 1.16 -5.62 11.28
CA ARG A 61 2.21 -5.08 10.39
C ARG A 61 1.72 -4.96 8.96
N VAL A 62 2.10 -3.88 8.30
CA VAL A 62 1.86 -3.63 6.87
C VAL A 62 3.19 -3.51 6.17
N ARG A 63 3.46 -4.41 5.23
CA ARG A 63 4.66 -4.38 4.39
C ARG A 63 4.41 -3.62 3.11
N VAL A 64 5.11 -2.49 2.95
CA VAL A 64 5.09 -1.66 1.76
C VAL A 64 6.32 -2.03 0.92
N PHE A 65 6.09 -2.66 -0.22
CA PHE A 65 7.16 -3.01 -1.15
C PHE A 65 7.43 -1.85 -2.10
N VAL A 66 8.63 -1.30 -2.04
CA VAL A 66 9.07 -0.17 -2.86
C VAL A 66 10.05 -0.64 -3.92
N ASP A 67 9.88 -0.16 -5.14
CA ASP A 67 10.82 -0.37 -6.24
C ASP A 67 12.03 0.57 -6.11
N SER A 68 13.02 0.41 -6.98
CA SER A 68 14.21 1.27 -7.13
C SER A 68 13.88 2.75 -7.40
N ASN A 69 12.63 3.06 -7.72
CA ASN A 69 12.13 4.42 -7.97
C ASN A 69 11.41 5.03 -6.75
N ASP A 70 11.56 4.42 -5.55
CA ASP A 70 10.84 4.79 -4.31
C ASP A 70 9.31 4.73 -4.43
N LYS A 71 8.82 4.00 -5.44
CA LYS A 71 7.40 3.82 -5.70
C LYS A 71 6.93 2.48 -5.19
N VAL A 72 5.73 2.46 -4.62
CA VAL A 72 5.09 1.23 -4.19
C VAL A 72 4.84 0.32 -5.40
N ALA A 73 5.62 -0.76 -5.50
CA ALA A 73 5.55 -1.73 -6.59
C ALA A 73 4.32 -2.63 -6.45
N ARG A 74 3.87 -2.85 -5.22
CA ARG A 74 2.86 -3.85 -4.89
C ARG A 74 1.96 -3.36 -3.76
N ALA A 75 0.67 -3.67 -3.85
CA ALA A 75 -0.31 -3.29 -2.85
C ALA A 75 0.11 -3.77 -1.46
N PRO A 76 0.41 -2.85 -0.52
CA PRO A 76 0.69 -3.21 0.86
C PRO A 76 -0.52 -3.92 1.44
N LYS A 77 -0.26 -4.99 2.18
CA LYS A 77 -1.26 -5.76 2.90
C LYS A 77 -0.73 -6.10 4.27
N ILE A 78 -1.66 -6.39 5.17
CA ILE A 78 -1.34 -6.86 6.50
C ILE A 78 -0.67 -8.24 6.40
N GLY A 79 0.46 -8.38 7.09
CA GLY A 79 1.30 -9.57 7.04
C GLY A 79 2.64 -9.41 7.74
#